data_AF-A0ABD6DZK2-F1
#
_entry.id   AF-A0ABD6DZK2-F1
#
_cell.length_a   1.000
_cell.length_b   1.000
_cell.length_c   1.000
_cell.angle_alpha   90.00
_cell.angle_beta   90.00
_cell.angle_gamma   90.00
#
_symmetry.space_group_name_H-M   'P 1'
#
loop_
_entity.id
_entity.type
_entity.pdbx_description
1 polymer ?
#
loop_
_entity_poly.entity_id
_entity_poly.type
_entity_poly.pdbx_seq_one_letter_code
_entity_poly.pdbx_strand_id
1 'polypeptide(L)'
;MMKNKIIIIGITLLLLFLSSKTTISFGFSYNDILYVDDDGGADYTNIQDAIDNSNPGDTIFVYSGFYHENLNINKELILMGKNNKDTIIDGDNIYNTISINANNVKISGFKIQHGFAGIGLDGVGYSDISNNIIFQNIVGISISFNSHYNNVYFNEIMKNQNLGVNVYYVQKDNHNSFSSNNFIDNGRNAESYAVKCEWNQNYWDNWIGNKINALDFLPYLVYFYQLNFDWNPASERYDI
;
A
#
# COMPACT_ATOMS: atom_id res chain seq x y z
N MET A 1 50.96 20.83 62.21
CA MET A 1 51.27 20.40 60.82
C MET A 1 50.20 19.40 60.39
N MET A 2 49.72 19.45 59.14
CA MET A 2 48.58 18.70 58.54
C MET A 2 47.17 19.30 58.72
N LYS A 3 46.79 20.29 57.89
CA LYS A 3 45.36 20.54 57.57
C LYS A 3 45.03 20.88 56.10
N ASN A 4 46.00 21.00 55.19
CA ASN A 4 45.73 21.54 53.84
C ASN A 4 45.93 20.56 52.66
N LYS A 5 46.05 19.25 52.89
CA LYS A 5 46.27 18.27 51.80
C LYS A 5 45.02 17.57 51.27
N ILE A 6 43.87 17.68 51.95
CA ILE A 6 42.66 16.90 51.60
C ILE A 6 41.75 17.65 50.61
N ILE A 7 41.79 18.99 50.56
CA ILE A 7 40.88 19.79 49.72
C ILE A 7 41.27 19.76 48.22
N ILE A 8 42.56 19.62 47.90
CA ILE A 8 43.04 19.65 46.51
C ILE A 8 42.70 18.35 45.76
N ILE A 9 42.70 17.20 46.44
CA ILE A 9 42.39 15.88 45.84
C ILE A 9 40.90 15.77 45.49
N GLY A 10 40.01 16.42 46.26
CA GLY A 10 38.57 16.44 45.98
C GLY A 10 38.20 17.27 44.74
N ILE A 11 38.93 18.36 44.46
CA ILE A 11 38.66 19.24 43.32
C ILE A 11 39.19 18.63 42.01
N THR A 12 40.33 17.92 42.03
CA THR A 12 40.84 17.20 40.85
C THR A 12 40.01 15.98 40.48
N LEU A 13 39.42 15.26 41.44
CA LEU A 13 38.49 14.15 41.16
C LEU A 13 37.15 14.64 40.63
N LEU A 14 36.66 15.80 41.07
CA LEU A 14 35.41 16.39 40.57
C LEU A 14 35.55 16.89 39.11
N LEU A 15 36.75 17.36 38.72
CA LEU A 15 37.05 17.78 37.34
C LEU A 15 37.25 16.61 36.37
N LEU A 16 37.61 15.42 36.84
CA LEU A 16 37.75 14.22 36.00
C LEU A 16 36.39 13.63 35.57
N PHE A 17 35.34 13.83 36.37
CA PHE A 17 33.96 13.42 36.04
C PHE A 17 33.25 14.35 35.04
N LEU A 18 33.82 15.53 34.74
CA LEU A 18 33.31 16.45 33.72
C LEU A 18 33.87 16.17 32.31
N SER A 19 34.66 15.10 32.14
CA SER A 19 35.33 14.77 30.86
C SER A 19 34.56 13.80 29.96
N SER A 20 33.53 13.12 30.46
CA SER A 20 32.62 12.38 29.58
C SER A 20 31.60 13.35 29.00
N LYS A 21 31.92 13.92 27.82
CA LYS A 21 30.89 14.46 26.93
C LYS A 21 30.06 13.28 26.43
N THR A 22 29.15 12.80 27.26
CA THR A 22 28.13 11.85 26.82
C THR A 22 27.14 12.66 25.98
N THR A 23 27.36 12.66 24.68
CA THR A 23 26.37 13.18 23.73
C THR A 23 25.18 12.22 23.79
N ILE A 24 24.11 12.63 24.48
CA ILE A 24 22.82 11.94 24.37
C ILE A 24 22.28 12.32 22.99
N SER A 25 22.59 11.49 21.99
CA SER A 25 21.93 11.55 20.70
C SER A 25 20.49 11.07 20.91
N PHE A 26 19.57 12.02 21.08
CA PHE A 26 18.16 11.73 20.82
C PHE A 26 18.04 11.56 19.30
N GLY A 27 18.13 10.32 18.84
CA GLY A 27 17.78 9.96 17.48
C GLY A 27 16.29 10.14 17.32
N PHE A 28 15.85 11.37 17.04
CA PHE A 28 14.56 11.56 16.39
C PHE A 28 14.73 10.95 15.01
N SER A 29 14.17 9.75 14.80
CA SER A 29 14.04 9.18 13.46
C SER A 29 13.14 10.13 12.68
N TYR A 30 13.74 10.98 11.85
CA TYR A 30 12.99 11.65 10.81
C TYR A 30 12.72 10.60 9.73
N ASN A 31 11.52 10.60 9.17
CA ASN A 31 11.24 9.75 8.02
C ASN A 31 12.04 10.31 6.85
N ASP A 32 13.05 9.57 6.41
CA ASP A 32 13.91 10.00 5.31
C ASP A 32 13.23 9.74 3.97
N ILE A 33 13.69 10.44 2.93
CA ILE A 33 13.27 10.20 1.55
C ILE A 33 14.45 9.62 0.80
N LEU A 34 14.28 8.40 0.28
CA LEU A 34 15.22 7.74 -0.62
C LEU A 34 14.72 7.91 -2.04
N TYR A 35 15.59 8.32 -2.96
CA TYR A 35 15.24 8.56 -4.35
C TYR A 35 15.68 7.39 -5.23
N VAL A 36 14.82 7.01 -6.19
CA VAL A 36 15.07 5.94 -7.16
C VAL A 36 14.88 6.47 -8.58
N ASP A 37 15.84 6.22 -9.46
CA ASP A 37 15.80 6.58 -10.89
C ASP A 37 16.52 5.50 -11.71
N ASP A 38 15.83 4.85 -12.66
CA ASP A 38 16.40 3.76 -13.48
C ASP A 38 17.49 4.26 -14.44
N ASP A 39 17.47 5.55 -14.79
CA ASP A 39 18.52 6.21 -15.58
C ASP A 39 19.73 6.65 -14.72
N GLY A 40 19.66 6.48 -13.40
CA GLY A 40 20.66 6.88 -12.42
C GLY A 40 20.59 8.37 -12.03
N GLY A 41 21.48 8.79 -11.12
CA GLY A 41 21.49 10.16 -10.57
C GLY A 41 20.62 10.36 -9.33
N ALA A 42 19.93 9.31 -8.90
CA ALA A 42 19.30 9.19 -7.58
C ALA A 42 20.14 8.32 -6.63
N ASP A 43 19.63 8.05 -5.43
CA ASP A 43 20.33 7.22 -4.43
C ASP A 43 20.41 5.75 -4.86
N TYR A 44 19.38 5.29 -5.58
CA TYR A 44 19.26 3.91 -6.09
C TYR A 44 18.75 3.90 -7.53
N THR A 45 19.04 2.81 -8.24
CA THR A 45 18.49 2.52 -9.58
C THR A 45 17.35 1.50 -9.55
N ASN A 46 17.31 0.64 -8.53
CA ASN A 46 16.24 -0.35 -8.32
C ASN A 46 15.39 0.05 -7.12
N ILE A 47 14.08 -0.20 -7.20
CA ILE A 47 13.14 0.11 -6.13
C ILE A 47 13.37 -0.81 -4.94
N GLN A 48 13.59 -2.11 -5.18
CA GLN A 48 13.79 -3.07 -4.09
C GLN A 48 15.05 -2.75 -3.26
N ASP A 49 16.13 -2.30 -3.89
CA ASP A 49 17.35 -1.91 -3.16
C ASP A 49 17.06 -0.74 -2.20
N ALA A 50 16.25 0.24 -2.62
CA ALA A 50 15.84 1.35 -1.77
C ALA A 50 14.94 0.88 -0.62
N ILE A 51 13.98 -0.02 -0.89
CA ILE A 51 13.14 -0.65 0.14
C ILE A 51 14.01 -1.39 1.16
N ASP A 52 14.99 -2.16 0.72
CA ASP A 52 15.83 -2.98 1.60
C ASP A 52 16.68 -2.11 2.54
N ASN A 53 17.20 -0.99 2.04
CA ASN A 53 18.04 -0.06 2.78
C ASN A 53 17.28 1.00 3.60
N SER A 54 15.97 1.14 3.42
CA SER A 54 15.17 2.10 4.19
C SER A 54 14.88 1.64 5.61
N ASN A 55 14.62 2.62 6.49
CA ASN A 55 14.04 2.41 7.80
C ASN A 55 12.51 2.35 7.72
N PRO A 56 11.83 1.72 8.70
CA PRO A 56 10.39 1.80 8.81
C PRO A 56 9.90 3.25 8.94
N GLY A 57 8.90 3.62 8.15
CA GLY A 57 8.32 4.97 8.08
C GLY A 57 8.90 5.86 6.98
N ASP A 58 10.01 5.46 6.36
CA ASP A 58 10.64 6.23 5.28
C ASP A 58 9.77 6.29 4.02
N THR A 59 10.08 7.26 3.16
CA THR A 59 9.48 7.39 1.83
C THR A 59 10.49 6.96 0.76
N ILE A 60 10.05 6.08 -0.13
CA ILE A 60 10.75 5.75 -1.37
C ILE A 60 10.08 6.55 -2.48
N PHE A 61 10.78 7.56 -3.00
CA PHE A 61 10.32 8.36 -4.13
C PHE A 61 10.94 7.84 -5.43
N VAL A 62 10.10 7.44 -6.37
CA VAL A 62 10.53 6.81 -7.62
C VAL A 62 10.25 7.75 -8.79
N TYR A 63 11.27 8.09 -9.56
CA TYR A 63 11.13 8.91 -10.77
C TYR A 63 10.37 8.16 -11.88
N SER A 64 10.06 8.85 -12.97
CA SER A 64 9.44 8.21 -14.14
C SER A 64 10.46 7.31 -14.81
N GLY A 65 10.05 6.10 -15.18
CA GLY A 65 10.97 5.02 -15.55
C GLY A 65 10.25 3.69 -15.76
N PHE A 66 10.99 2.70 -16.24
CA PHE A 66 10.49 1.34 -16.45
C PHE A 66 11.25 0.33 -15.58
N TYR A 67 10.62 -0.07 -14.47
CA TYR A 67 11.20 -0.92 -13.45
C TYR A 67 10.69 -2.36 -13.63
N HIS A 68 11.57 -3.25 -14.09
CA HIS A 68 11.26 -4.67 -14.22
C HIS A 68 11.63 -5.39 -12.92
N GLU A 69 10.70 -5.40 -11.96
CA GLU A 69 10.93 -5.86 -10.59
C GLU A 69 9.67 -6.52 -10.00
N ASN A 70 9.87 -7.49 -9.10
CA ASN A 70 8.83 -7.97 -8.19
C ASN A 70 9.17 -7.49 -6.76
N LEU A 71 8.39 -6.57 -6.23
CA LEU A 71 8.69 -5.91 -4.96
C LEU A 71 8.14 -6.70 -3.77
N ASN A 72 8.93 -6.77 -2.71
CA ASN A 72 8.55 -7.30 -1.40
C ASN A 72 8.67 -6.20 -0.34
N ILE A 73 7.53 -5.63 0.05
CA ILE A 73 7.45 -4.59 1.08
C ILE A 73 7.19 -5.27 2.43
N ASN A 74 8.24 -5.39 3.24
CA ASN A 74 8.24 -6.11 4.51
C ASN A 74 8.39 -5.19 5.74
N LYS A 75 8.24 -3.89 5.55
CA LYS A 75 8.30 -2.85 6.59
C LYS A 75 7.31 -1.73 6.27
N GLU A 76 6.90 -0.99 7.29
CA GLU A 76 6.10 0.23 7.12
C GLU A 76 6.88 1.23 6.25
N LEU A 77 6.30 1.73 5.17
CA LEU A 77 6.90 2.76 4.33
C LEU A 77 5.87 3.41 3.42
N ILE A 78 6.26 4.52 2.78
CA ILE A 78 5.54 5.16 1.70
C ILE A 78 6.29 4.90 0.39
N LEU A 79 5.69 4.18 -0.54
CA LEU A 79 6.20 4.00 -1.90
C LEU A 79 5.42 4.94 -2.83
N MET A 80 6.12 5.93 -3.40
CA MET A 80 5.50 7.00 -4.18
C MET A 80 6.19 7.18 -5.52
N GLY A 81 5.47 6.87 -6.59
CA GLY A 81 5.91 7.11 -7.96
C GLY A 81 5.66 8.57 -8.37
N LYS A 82 6.51 9.08 -9.26
CA LYS A 82 6.44 10.44 -9.75
C LYS A 82 5.09 10.75 -10.40
N ASN A 83 4.58 9.80 -11.18
CA ASN A 83 3.22 9.82 -11.72
C ASN A 83 2.80 8.42 -12.21
N ASN A 84 1.50 8.15 -12.20
CA ASN A 84 0.92 6.85 -12.53
C ASN A 84 0.92 6.50 -14.03
N LYS A 85 1.32 7.40 -14.93
CA LYS A 85 1.35 7.15 -16.38
C LYS A 85 2.70 6.63 -16.83
N ASP A 86 3.77 7.19 -16.24
CA ASP A 86 5.16 7.02 -16.69
C ASP A 86 6.08 6.37 -15.64
N THR A 87 5.65 6.17 -14.39
CA THR A 87 6.40 5.34 -13.42
C THR A 87 5.83 3.92 -13.44
N ILE A 88 6.47 3.02 -14.18
CA ILE A 88 5.96 1.69 -14.50
C ILE A 88 6.71 0.63 -13.72
N ILE A 89 5.99 -0.25 -13.02
CA ILE A 89 6.54 -1.47 -12.41
C ILE A 89 5.94 -2.68 -13.14
N ASP A 90 6.80 -3.51 -13.70
CA ASP A 90 6.45 -4.68 -14.51
C ASP A 90 6.92 -5.99 -13.84
N GLY A 91 5.99 -6.90 -13.58
CA GLY A 91 6.20 -8.10 -12.77
C GLY A 91 6.46 -9.42 -13.53
N ASP A 92 6.65 -9.38 -14.85
CA ASP A 92 6.99 -10.51 -15.74
C ASP A 92 6.06 -11.75 -15.74
N ASN A 93 4.84 -11.62 -15.23
CA ASN A 93 3.76 -12.61 -15.15
C ASN A 93 4.05 -13.85 -14.28
N ILE A 94 5.07 -13.81 -13.43
CA ILE A 94 5.47 -14.97 -12.61
C ILE A 94 4.95 -14.83 -11.18
N TYR A 95 5.28 -13.73 -10.53
CA TYR A 95 4.92 -13.44 -9.14
C TYR A 95 3.98 -12.25 -9.06
N ASN A 96 3.59 -11.86 -7.84
CA ASN A 96 2.96 -10.57 -7.67
C ASN A 96 3.95 -9.46 -8.04
N THR A 97 3.50 -8.42 -8.73
CA THR A 97 4.36 -7.27 -9.04
C THR A 97 4.75 -6.55 -7.75
N ILE A 98 3.79 -6.37 -6.83
CA ILE A 98 4.05 -5.87 -5.48
C ILE A 98 3.42 -6.79 -4.44
N SER A 99 4.21 -7.25 -3.48
CA SER A 99 3.76 -8.01 -2.31
C SER A 99 3.91 -7.16 -1.05
N ILE A 100 2.80 -6.88 -0.37
CA ILE A 100 2.75 -6.12 0.88
C ILE A 100 2.62 -7.10 2.04
N ASN A 101 3.69 -7.19 2.82
CA ASN A 101 3.88 -8.10 3.94
C ASN A 101 4.13 -7.35 5.27
N ALA A 102 3.83 -6.05 5.31
CA ALA A 102 3.84 -5.22 6.50
C ALA A 102 2.62 -4.31 6.56
N ASN A 103 2.26 -3.91 7.78
CA ASN A 103 1.19 -2.95 8.03
C ASN A 103 1.61 -1.51 7.69
N ASN A 104 0.63 -0.61 7.58
CA ASN A 104 0.85 0.83 7.40
C ASN A 104 1.64 1.18 6.12
N VAL A 105 1.53 0.37 5.07
CA VAL A 105 2.20 0.64 3.79
C VAL A 105 1.32 1.55 2.93
N LYS A 106 1.92 2.56 2.30
CA LYS A 106 1.23 3.42 1.35
C LYS A 106 1.83 3.28 -0.03
N ILE A 107 1.01 3.06 -1.05
CA ILE A 107 1.46 2.93 -2.45
C ILE A 107 0.66 3.88 -3.33
N SER A 108 1.37 4.75 -4.05
CA SER A 108 0.72 5.66 -5.00
C SER A 108 1.58 6.11 -6.16
N GLY A 109 0.95 6.48 -7.26
CA GLY A 109 1.63 7.09 -8.40
C GLY A 109 2.32 6.11 -9.34
N PHE A 110 1.84 4.86 -9.44
CA PHE A 110 2.44 3.85 -10.31
C PHE A 110 1.48 3.32 -11.38
N LYS A 111 2.03 2.91 -12.52
CA LYS A 111 1.43 1.89 -13.37
C LYS A 111 2.01 0.54 -12.98
N ILE A 112 1.16 -0.42 -12.62
CA ILE A 112 1.55 -1.73 -12.10
C ILE A 112 0.97 -2.79 -13.03
N GLN A 113 1.84 -3.56 -13.67
CA GLN A 113 1.43 -4.46 -14.74
C GLN A 113 2.14 -5.82 -14.74
N HIS A 114 1.53 -6.74 -15.49
CA HIS A 114 2.05 -8.07 -15.78
C HIS A 114 2.44 -8.85 -14.51
N GLY A 115 1.65 -8.79 -13.44
CA GLY A 115 1.80 -9.64 -12.27
C GLY A 115 0.81 -10.80 -12.28
N PHE A 116 1.08 -11.82 -11.47
CA PHE A 116 0.03 -12.75 -11.04
C PHE A 116 -1.06 -11.98 -10.29
N ALA A 117 -0.70 -11.28 -9.23
CA ALA A 117 -1.42 -10.11 -8.76
C ALA A 117 -0.61 -8.85 -9.08
N GLY A 118 -1.24 -7.75 -9.50
CA GLY A 118 -0.56 -6.46 -9.55
C GLY A 118 -0.09 -6.06 -8.15
N ILE A 119 -1.02 -6.10 -7.18
CA ILE A 119 -0.72 -5.86 -5.76
C ILE A 119 -1.34 -6.96 -4.91
N GLY A 120 -0.53 -7.62 -4.08
CA GLY A 120 -0.96 -8.60 -3.09
C GLY A 120 -0.82 -8.07 -1.66
N LEU A 121 -1.89 -8.17 -0.87
CA LEU A 121 -1.93 -7.91 0.57
C LEU A 121 -2.18 -9.23 1.30
N ASP A 122 -1.21 -9.68 2.10
CA ASP A 122 -1.23 -10.97 2.80
C ASP A 122 -1.06 -10.77 4.31
N GLY A 123 -2.17 -10.90 5.05
CA GLY A 123 -2.16 -10.76 6.52
C GLY A 123 -1.80 -9.37 7.03
N VAL A 124 -2.03 -8.32 6.24
CA VAL A 124 -1.65 -6.94 6.58
C VAL A 124 -2.86 -6.04 6.84
N GLY A 125 -2.64 -4.95 7.55
CA GLY A 125 -3.66 -3.95 7.78
C GLY A 125 -3.18 -2.52 7.72
N TYR A 126 -4.16 -1.61 7.73
CA TYR A 126 -3.95 -0.16 7.77
C TYR A 126 -3.12 0.39 6.59
N SER A 127 -3.13 -0.30 5.45
CA SER A 127 -2.41 0.12 4.25
C SER A 127 -3.30 0.90 3.28
N ASP A 128 -2.72 1.87 2.58
CA ASP A 128 -3.41 2.72 1.61
C ASP A 128 -2.85 2.48 0.20
N ILE A 129 -3.71 2.06 -0.73
CA ILE A 129 -3.39 1.91 -2.15
C ILE A 129 -4.19 2.93 -2.93
N SER A 130 -3.52 3.91 -3.52
CA SER A 130 -4.23 5.00 -4.20
C SER A 130 -3.49 5.63 -5.37
N ASN A 131 -4.24 6.22 -6.30
CA ASN A 131 -3.68 6.91 -7.46
C ASN A 131 -2.74 6.03 -8.30
N ASN A 132 -3.11 4.76 -8.50
CA ASN A 132 -2.37 3.82 -9.34
C ASN A 132 -3.20 3.38 -10.55
N ILE A 133 -2.51 3.04 -11.63
CA ILE A 133 -3.07 2.31 -12.78
C ILE A 133 -2.65 0.84 -12.64
N ILE A 134 -3.61 -0.05 -12.40
CA ILE A 134 -3.38 -1.49 -12.17
C ILE A 134 -3.91 -2.25 -13.39
N PHE A 135 -2.97 -2.68 -14.24
CA PHE A 135 -3.24 -2.95 -15.65
C PHE A 135 -2.67 -4.30 -16.10
N GLN A 136 -3.47 -5.10 -16.81
CA GLN A 136 -3.02 -6.35 -17.46
C GLN A 136 -2.34 -7.36 -16.53
N ASN A 137 -2.78 -7.45 -15.29
CA ASN A 137 -2.39 -8.52 -14.37
C ASN A 137 -3.37 -9.70 -14.50
N ILE A 138 -3.02 -10.88 -13.97
CA ILE A 138 -4.01 -11.98 -13.88
C ILE A 138 -5.11 -11.57 -12.90
N VAL A 139 -4.73 -11.05 -11.74
CA VAL A 139 -5.59 -10.38 -10.75
C VAL A 139 -5.05 -8.97 -10.52
N GLY A 140 -5.89 -7.93 -10.49
CA GLY A 140 -5.42 -6.56 -10.24
C GLY A 140 -4.90 -6.41 -8.81
N ILE A 141 -5.79 -6.52 -7.82
CA ILE A 141 -5.47 -6.47 -6.39
C ILE A 141 -5.99 -7.72 -5.69
N SER A 142 -5.16 -8.34 -4.87
CA SER A 142 -5.50 -9.50 -4.06
C SER A 142 -5.37 -9.18 -2.58
N ILE A 143 -6.44 -9.28 -1.79
CA ILE A 143 -6.45 -9.06 -0.34
C ILE A 143 -6.80 -10.35 0.38
N SER A 144 -5.91 -10.82 1.25
CA SER A 144 -6.00 -12.19 1.78
C SER A 144 -5.51 -12.38 3.21
N PHE A 145 -5.76 -13.58 3.75
CA PHE A 145 -5.20 -14.08 5.01
C PHE A 145 -5.41 -13.17 6.23
N ASN A 146 -6.66 -12.80 6.51
CA ASN A 146 -7.05 -11.88 7.59
C ASN A 146 -6.51 -10.44 7.45
N SER A 147 -6.17 -10.00 6.24
CA SER A 147 -5.93 -8.58 5.98
C SER A 147 -7.15 -7.72 6.35
N HIS A 148 -6.93 -6.57 6.98
CA HIS A 148 -7.98 -5.76 7.63
C HIS A 148 -7.68 -4.25 7.60
N TYR A 149 -8.71 -3.41 7.55
CA TYR A 149 -8.60 -1.94 7.58
C TYR A 149 -7.67 -1.37 6.50
N ASN A 150 -7.56 -2.03 5.35
CA ASN A 150 -6.84 -1.48 4.19
C ASN A 150 -7.81 -0.66 3.33
N ASN A 151 -7.29 0.41 2.74
CA ASN A 151 -8.05 1.29 1.86
C ASN A 151 -7.50 1.19 0.44
N VAL A 152 -8.37 0.87 -0.50
CA VAL A 152 -8.09 0.92 -1.93
C VAL A 152 -8.95 2.01 -2.52
N TYR A 153 -8.36 3.12 -2.93
CA TYR A 153 -9.13 4.26 -3.40
C TYR A 153 -8.49 5.05 -4.51
N PHE A 154 -9.30 5.64 -5.38
CA PHE A 154 -8.80 6.49 -6.46
C PHE A 154 -7.77 5.76 -7.36
N ASN A 155 -8.00 4.48 -7.64
CA ASN A 155 -7.20 3.70 -8.58
C ASN A 155 -7.97 3.40 -9.86
N GLU A 156 -7.22 3.21 -10.94
CA GLU A 156 -7.71 2.70 -12.20
C GLU A 156 -7.36 1.22 -12.35
N ILE A 157 -8.31 0.33 -12.09
CA ILE A 157 -8.13 -1.12 -12.06
C ILE A 157 -8.74 -1.70 -13.35
N MET A 158 -7.89 -2.04 -14.31
CA MET A 158 -8.38 -2.34 -15.65
C MET A 158 -7.66 -3.43 -16.42
N LYS A 159 -8.41 -4.08 -17.32
CA LYS A 159 -7.91 -5.11 -18.25
C LYS A 159 -7.16 -6.24 -17.55
N ASN A 160 -7.49 -6.51 -16.28
CA ASN A 160 -6.96 -7.65 -15.55
C ASN A 160 -7.71 -8.91 -16.00
N GLN A 161 -6.96 -9.97 -16.28
CA GLN A 161 -7.44 -11.11 -17.07
C GLN A 161 -8.59 -11.87 -16.37
N ASN A 162 -8.51 -12.06 -15.05
CA ASN A 162 -9.52 -12.78 -14.27
C ASN A 162 -10.35 -11.84 -13.39
N LEU A 163 -9.70 -11.12 -12.48
CA LEU A 163 -10.36 -10.27 -11.49
C LEU A 163 -9.68 -8.90 -11.40
N GLY A 164 -10.46 -7.82 -11.27
CA GLY A 164 -9.94 -6.52 -10.87
C GLY A 164 -9.50 -6.54 -9.40
N VAL A 165 -10.40 -6.93 -8.50
CA VAL A 165 -10.12 -7.15 -7.08
C VAL A 165 -10.60 -8.53 -6.62
N ASN A 166 -9.79 -9.20 -5.80
CA ASN A 166 -10.17 -10.42 -5.11
C ASN A 166 -9.95 -10.28 -3.60
N VAL A 167 -10.97 -10.56 -2.79
CA VAL A 167 -10.88 -10.57 -1.31
C VAL A 167 -11.30 -11.94 -0.77
N TYR A 168 -10.37 -12.68 -0.18
CA TYR A 168 -10.59 -14.07 0.24
C TYR A 168 -9.82 -14.42 1.52
N TYR A 169 -10.28 -15.43 2.27
CA TYR A 169 -9.69 -15.82 3.58
C TYR A 169 -9.49 -14.67 4.58
N VAL A 170 -10.37 -13.66 4.55
CA VAL A 170 -10.41 -12.59 5.56
C VAL A 170 -11.52 -12.85 6.58
N GLN A 171 -11.38 -12.28 7.78
CA GLN A 171 -12.44 -12.35 8.79
C GLN A 171 -13.69 -11.57 8.31
N LYS A 172 -14.85 -11.93 8.86
CA LYS A 172 -16.12 -11.24 8.54
C LYS A 172 -16.03 -9.74 8.81
N ASP A 173 -15.31 -9.35 9.86
CA ASP A 173 -15.17 -7.98 10.35
C ASP A 173 -13.82 -7.36 9.96
N ASN A 174 -13.43 -7.49 8.69
CA ASN A 174 -12.12 -7.04 8.22
C ASN A 174 -12.03 -5.53 7.95
N HIS A 175 -13.13 -4.83 7.66
CA HIS A 175 -13.13 -3.38 7.41
C HIS A 175 -12.19 -2.91 6.27
N ASN A 176 -11.92 -3.76 5.27
CA ASN A 176 -11.25 -3.28 4.05
C ASN A 176 -12.24 -2.44 3.22
N SER A 177 -11.78 -1.30 2.72
CA SER A 177 -12.60 -0.32 2.02
C SER A 177 -12.13 -0.10 0.59
N PHE A 178 -13.08 -0.02 -0.34
CA PHE A 178 -12.87 0.21 -1.76
C PHE A 178 -13.73 1.41 -2.17
N SER A 179 -13.09 2.54 -2.51
CA SER A 179 -13.85 3.74 -2.85
C SER A 179 -13.27 4.58 -3.97
N SER A 180 -14.13 5.20 -4.78
CA SER A 180 -13.69 6.10 -5.86
C SER A 180 -12.72 5.45 -6.85
N ASN A 181 -12.79 4.13 -7.05
CA ASN A 181 -11.97 3.44 -8.04
C ASN A 181 -12.72 3.31 -9.37
N ASN A 182 -11.97 3.19 -10.46
CA ASN A 182 -12.48 2.84 -11.78
C ASN A 182 -12.21 1.36 -12.06
N PHE A 183 -13.26 0.54 -12.18
CA PHE A 183 -13.16 -0.85 -12.64
C PHE A 183 -13.57 -0.96 -14.10
N ILE A 184 -12.62 -1.30 -14.98
CA ILE A 184 -12.80 -1.22 -16.44
C ILE A 184 -12.22 -2.43 -17.16
N ASP A 185 -13.01 -3.10 -18.00
CA ASP A 185 -12.63 -4.20 -18.88
C ASP A 185 -11.90 -5.36 -18.16
N ASN A 186 -12.17 -5.59 -16.87
CA ASN A 186 -11.64 -6.75 -16.16
C ASN A 186 -12.47 -8.00 -16.49
N GLY A 187 -11.88 -9.19 -16.39
CA GLY A 187 -12.62 -10.45 -16.55
C GLY A 187 -13.88 -10.50 -15.68
N ARG A 188 -13.73 -10.15 -14.40
CA ARG A 188 -14.80 -9.64 -13.53
C ARG A 188 -14.23 -8.52 -12.66
N ASN A 189 -15.03 -7.51 -12.32
CA ASN A 189 -14.51 -6.33 -11.64
C ASN A 189 -14.07 -6.59 -10.19
N ALA A 190 -14.89 -7.30 -9.40
CA ALA A 190 -14.53 -7.65 -8.03
C ALA A 190 -15.19 -8.97 -7.60
N GLU A 191 -14.51 -9.68 -6.70
CA GLU A 191 -15.05 -10.83 -5.98
C GLU A 191 -14.63 -10.72 -4.51
N SER A 192 -15.58 -10.85 -3.58
CA SER A 192 -15.32 -10.78 -2.15
C SER A 192 -16.17 -11.81 -1.41
N TYR A 193 -15.49 -12.66 -0.64
CA TYR A 193 -16.11 -13.65 0.25
C TYR A 193 -16.31 -13.13 1.67
N ALA A 194 -15.97 -11.87 1.92
CA ALA A 194 -16.09 -11.24 3.22
C ALA A 194 -17.45 -10.55 3.38
N VAL A 195 -17.89 -10.34 4.63
CA VAL A 195 -19.21 -9.73 4.90
C VAL A 195 -19.13 -8.22 5.13
N LYS A 196 -18.03 -7.70 5.71
CA LYS A 196 -17.85 -6.26 5.99
C LYS A 196 -16.71 -5.60 5.18
N CYS A 197 -16.61 -5.91 3.88
CA CYS A 197 -15.89 -4.97 3.01
C CYS A 197 -16.83 -3.84 2.65
N GLU A 198 -16.29 -2.63 2.57
CA GLU A 198 -17.05 -1.43 2.24
C GLU A 198 -16.76 -1.05 0.79
N TRP A 199 -17.81 -0.93 -0.02
CA TRP A 199 -17.71 -0.44 -1.39
C TRP A 199 -18.55 0.81 -1.52
N ASN A 200 -17.95 1.91 -1.98
CA ASN A 200 -18.64 3.18 -2.08
C ASN A 200 -18.08 4.02 -3.21
N GLN A 201 -18.95 4.54 -4.07
CA GLN A 201 -18.57 5.46 -5.14
C GLN A 201 -17.54 4.87 -6.09
N ASN A 202 -17.53 3.56 -6.34
CA ASN A 202 -16.69 3.03 -7.41
C ASN A 202 -17.44 3.15 -8.74
N TYR A 203 -16.71 3.46 -9.81
CA TYR A 203 -17.20 3.34 -11.17
C TYR A 203 -16.98 1.90 -11.64
N TRP A 204 -18.02 1.31 -12.22
CA TRP A 204 -18.00 -0.05 -12.74
C TRP A 204 -18.48 -0.01 -14.19
N ASP A 205 -17.62 -0.35 -15.14
CA ASP A 205 -17.92 -0.32 -16.57
C ASP A 205 -19.10 -1.20 -17.00
N ASN A 206 -19.34 -2.29 -16.28
CA ASN A 206 -20.44 -3.23 -16.52
C ASN A 206 -21.68 -2.95 -15.65
N TRP A 207 -21.71 -1.83 -14.92
CA TRP A 207 -22.86 -1.46 -14.10
C TRP A 207 -24.05 -1.03 -14.94
N ILE A 208 -25.15 -1.74 -14.77
CA ILE A 208 -26.38 -1.52 -15.52
C ILE A 208 -27.33 -0.49 -14.86
N GLY A 209 -26.98 0.06 -13.69
CA GLY A 209 -27.79 1.07 -12.99
C GLY A 209 -29.10 0.55 -12.41
N ASN A 210 -30.02 1.47 -12.08
CA ASN A 210 -31.41 1.20 -11.65
C ASN A 210 -32.29 0.52 -12.73
N LYS A 211 -31.69 -0.12 -13.74
CA LYS A 211 -32.42 -0.82 -14.81
C LYS A 211 -32.96 -2.19 -14.36
N ILE A 212 -32.61 -2.66 -13.17
CA ILE A 212 -33.20 -3.86 -12.56
C ILE A 212 -34.23 -3.42 -11.54
N ASN A 213 -35.45 -3.94 -11.60
CA ASN A 213 -36.46 -3.66 -10.60
C ASN A 213 -36.07 -4.37 -9.29
N ALA A 214 -36.11 -3.66 -8.16
CA ALA A 214 -35.88 -4.26 -6.84
C ALA A 214 -36.81 -5.46 -6.55
N LEU A 215 -37.97 -5.51 -7.21
CA LEU A 215 -38.94 -6.60 -7.14
C LEU A 215 -38.47 -7.90 -7.83
N ASP A 216 -37.53 -7.83 -8.77
CA ASP A 216 -36.99 -9.00 -9.47
C ASP A 216 -36.17 -9.91 -8.51
N PHE A 217 -35.79 -9.38 -7.34
CA PHE A 217 -35.06 -10.08 -6.28
C PHE A 217 -35.93 -10.58 -5.11
N LEU A 218 -37.25 -10.30 -5.10
CA LEU A 218 -38.20 -10.75 -4.07
C LEU A 218 -38.24 -12.27 -3.81
N PRO A 219 -38.05 -13.17 -4.79
CA PRO A 219 -38.01 -14.61 -4.54
C PRO A 219 -36.70 -15.09 -3.91
N TYR A 220 -35.64 -14.28 -3.98
CA TYR A 220 -34.30 -14.61 -3.45
C TYR A 220 -34.07 -14.00 -2.05
N LEU A 221 -35.11 -13.38 -1.48
CA LEU A 221 -35.01 -12.48 -0.33
C LEU A 221 -34.89 -13.21 1.05
N VAL A 222 -34.76 -14.55 1.08
CA VAL A 222 -34.82 -15.39 2.30
C VAL A 222 -33.43 -15.83 2.83
N TYR A 223 -32.32 -15.50 2.14
CA TYR A 223 -30.96 -15.82 2.59
C TYR A 223 -30.00 -14.62 2.46
N PHE A 224 -30.28 -13.50 3.12
CA PHE A 224 -29.29 -12.41 3.15
C PHE A 224 -28.27 -12.57 4.27
N TYR A 225 -27.18 -13.26 3.91
CA TYR A 225 -25.87 -12.73 4.26
C TYR A 225 -25.76 -11.34 3.62
N GLN A 226 -25.37 -10.32 4.39
CA GLN A 226 -25.29 -8.93 3.92
C GLN A 226 -24.64 -8.87 2.52
N LEU A 227 -25.38 -8.32 1.55
CA LEU A 227 -24.92 -8.15 0.17
C LEU A 227 -23.68 -7.26 0.19
N ASN A 228 -22.51 -7.86 -0.08
CA ASN A 228 -21.25 -7.14 -0.21
C ASN A 228 -21.24 -6.44 -1.58
N PHE A 229 -21.83 -5.25 -1.63
CA PHE A 229 -22.20 -4.56 -2.86
C PHE A 229 -21.98 -3.05 -2.72
N ASP A 230 -21.60 -2.39 -3.81
CA ASP A 230 -21.52 -0.94 -3.87
C ASP A 230 -22.93 -0.35 -4.03
N TRP A 231 -23.51 0.09 -2.91
CA TRP A 231 -24.84 0.69 -2.89
C TRP A 231 -24.89 2.12 -3.44
N ASN A 232 -23.73 2.72 -3.70
CA ASN A 232 -23.61 4.09 -4.17
C ASN A 232 -22.55 4.19 -5.28
N PRO A 233 -22.73 3.48 -6.41
CA PRO A 233 -21.73 3.46 -7.47
C PRO A 233 -21.65 4.83 -8.16
N ALA A 234 -20.45 5.19 -8.59
CA ALA A 234 -20.22 6.42 -9.33
C ALA A 234 -20.91 6.37 -10.71
N SER A 235 -21.53 7.48 -11.13
CA SER A 235 -22.20 7.58 -12.43
C SER A 235 -21.22 7.77 -13.58
N GLU A 236 -20.02 8.29 -13.30
CA GLU A 236 -18.98 8.59 -14.27
C GLU A 236 -17.63 8.11 -13.74
N ARG A 237 -16.74 7.83 -14.68
CA ARG A 237 -15.36 7.44 -14.40
C ARG A 237 -14.59 8.62 -13.80
N TYR A 238 -13.73 8.36 -12.82
CA TYR A 238 -12.80 9.34 -12.24
C TYR A 238 -11.64 9.64 -13.20
N ASP A 239 -11.14 10.89 -13.20
CA ASP A 239 -9.90 11.28 -13.87
C ASP A 239 -8.73 11.03 -12.90
N ILE A 240 -7.98 9.95 -13.14
CA ILE A 240 -6.90 9.42 -12.29
C ILE A 240 -5.57 9.55 -13.04
#